data_AF-A0A6L2PTG0-F1
#
_entry.id   AF-A0A6L2PTG0-F1
#
_cell.length_a   1.000
_cell.length_b   1.000
_cell.length_c   1.000
_cell.angle_alpha   90.00
_cell.angle_beta   90.00
_cell.angle_gamma   90.00
#
_symmetry.space_group_name_H-M   'P 1'
#
loop_
_entity.id
_entity.type
_entity.pdbx_description
1 polymer ?
#
loop_
_entity_poly.entity_id
_entity_poly.type
_entity_poly.pdbx_seq_one_letter_code
_entity_poly.pdbx_strand_id
1 'polypeptide(L)'
;MIIAVVLLSIVGLYVYRTQDTGKGPALSNIEVLKKEHEQSLQNYIQHIREEFPSQLDNIWVAFSAGIKETARGIPTKPSVFMLLYETEEGTPICLAQKMGNISTHFLSAVKLHPLLIIEGADLEHNETLAEDYGVLLEEYRPKVEEHRMMIVNNLHKIPGTVAQSFHSFCDTVTPAVYFFTMKASGATANRDNPTVVAEEELRKLWSDKLDEDILNPLITRITDTTMMIKPEKNLAPCES
;
A
#
# COMPACT_ATOMS: atom_id res chain seq x y z
N MET A 1 70.88 5.20 15.75
CA MET A 1 69.53 5.60 16.22
C MET A 1 68.67 6.27 15.14
N ILE A 2 69.24 7.01 14.18
CA ILE A 2 68.50 7.74 13.14
C ILE A 2 67.89 6.81 12.05
N ILE A 3 68.56 5.71 11.69
CA ILE A 3 68.10 4.80 10.62
C ILE A 3 66.81 4.04 10.99
N ALA A 4 66.63 3.71 12.27
CA ALA A 4 65.44 3.00 12.75
C ALA A 4 64.16 3.86 12.67
N VAL A 5 64.29 5.18 12.85
CA VAL A 5 63.15 6.11 12.82
C VAL A 5 62.66 6.34 11.39
N VAL A 6 63.56 6.33 10.40
CA VAL A 6 63.23 6.50 8.98
C VAL A 6 62.53 5.26 8.41
N LEU A 7 62.93 4.05 8.82
CA LEU A 7 62.27 2.82 8.36
C LEU A 7 60.86 2.67 8.94
N LEU A 8 60.64 3.05 10.20
CA LEU A 8 59.30 3.00 10.82
C LEU A 8 58.33 4.02 10.19
N SER A 9 58.82 5.18 9.75
CA SER A 9 57.99 6.20 9.10
C SER A 9 57.64 5.82 7.65
N ILE A 10 58.55 5.17 6.92
CA ILE A 10 58.28 4.66 5.57
C ILE A 10 57.31 3.47 5.62
N VAL A 11 57.48 2.54 6.58
CA VAL A 11 56.55 1.42 6.77
C VAL A 11 55.19 1.93 7.27
N GLY A 12 55.16 2.90 8.17
CA GLY A 12 53.92 3.55 8.63
C GLY A 12 53.16 4.24 7.50
N LEU A 13 53.85 4.95 6.60
CA LEU A 13 53.25 5.55 5.41
C LEU A 13 52.81 4.52 4.37
N TYR A 14 53.54 3.40 4.23
CA TYR A 14 53.17 2.32 3.32
C TYR A 14 51.92 1.58 3.83
N VAL A 15 51.87 1.26 5.13
CA VAL A 15 50.70 0.63 5.77
C VAL A 15 49.50 1.58 5.75
N TYR A 16 49.69 2.88 6.04
CA TYR A 16 48.62 3.88 5.95
C TYR A 16 48.08 4.04 4.53
N ARG A 17 48.94 4.01 3.49
CA ARG A 17 48.50 4.03 2.08
C ARG A 17 47.77 2.77 1.66
N THR A 18 48.08 1.61 2.23
CA THR A 18 47.34 0.37 1.94
C THR A 18 46.03 0.22 2.72
N GLN A 19 45.77 1.11 3.68
CA GLN A 19 44.56 1.06 4.52
C GLN A 19 43.42 1.97 4.02
N ASP A 20 43.62 2.69 2.90
CA ASP A 20 42.64 3.62 2.32
C ASP A 20 42.14 3.18 0.94
N THR A 21 41.85 1.89 0.76
CA THR A 21 41.11 1.36 -0.39
C THR A 21 40.13 0.26 0.04
N GLY A 22 39.24 0.60 0.98
CA GLY A 22 38.16 -0.30 1.44
C GLY A 22 36.75 0.24 1.24
N LYS A 23 36.58 1.50 0.82
CA LYS A 23 35.28 2.09 0.42
C LYS A 23 35.21 2.21 -1.10
N GLY A 24 35.22 1.06 -1.76
CA GLY A 24 34.97 0.91 -3.21
C GLY A 24 33.50 0.57 -3.52
N PRO A 25 33.14 0.42 -4.81
CA PRO A 25 31.90 0.84 -5.51
C PRO A 25 30.55 0.26 -5.06
N ALA A 26 30.48 -0.59 -4.04
CA ALA A 26 29.24 -1.26 -3.66
C ALA A 26 28.19 -0.30 -3.05
N LEU A 27 28.62 0.66 -2.22
CA LEU A 27 27.69 1.61 -1.59
C LEU A 27 27.12 2.61 -2.60
N SER A 28 27.98 3.12 -3.50
CA SER A 28 27.55 4.02 -4.58
C SER A 28 26.60 3.32 -5.55
N ASN A 29 26.82 2.02 -5.82
CA ASN A 29 25.94 1.25 -6.71
C ASN A 29 24.56 1.00 -6.07
N ILE A 30 24.48 0.76 -4.75
CA ILE A 30 23.20 0.63 -4.03
C ILE A 30 22.44 1.96 -4.03
N GLU A 31 23.12 3.07 -3.81
CA GLU A 31 22.50 4.40 -3.85
C GLU A 31 21.99 4.76 -5.26
N VAL A 32 22.77 4.44 -6.30
CA VAL A 32 22.35 4.61 -7.70
C VAL A 32 21.14 3.75 -8.03
N LEU A 33 21.15 2.46 -7.68
CA LEU A 33 20.02 1.55 -7.90
C LEU A 33 18.75 2.02 -7.17
N LYS A 34 18.89 2.48 -5.92
CA LYS A 34 17.77 3.04 -5.16
C LYS A 34 17.20 4.29 -5.84
N LYS A 35 18.06 5.17 -6.34
CA LYS A 35 17.64 6.40 -7.03
C LYS A 35 16.94 6.09 -8.36
N GLU A 36 17.45 5.14 -9.13
CA GLU A 36 16.81 4.68 -10.37
C GLU A 36 15.44 4.05 -10.11
N HIS A 37 15.34 3.23 -9.05
CA HIS A 37 14.08 2.62 -8.63
C HIS A 37 13.06 3.67 -8.16
N GLU A 38 13.47 4.66 -7.37
CA GLU A 38 12.59 5.76 -6.97
C GLU A 38 12.15 6.63 -8.15
N GLN A 39 13.04 6.89 -9.11
CA GLN A 39 12.71 7.66 -10.32
C GLN A 39 11.73 6.89 -11.22
N SER A 40 11.91 5.57 -11.37
CA SER A 40 10.96 4.70 -12.06
C SER A 40 9.56 4.81 -11.43
N LEU A 41 9.46 4.72 -10.10
CA LEU A 41 8.18 4.86 -9.39
C LEU A 41 7.51 6.21 -9.67
N GLN A 42 8.26 7.31 -9.64
CA GLN A 42 7.70 8.62 -9.97
C GLN A 42 7.17 8.69 -11.40
N ASN A 43 7.86 8.09 -12.37
CA ASN A 43 7.41 8.07 -13.76
C ASN A 43 6.09 7.30 -13.92
N TYR A 44 5.96 6.14 -13.29
CA TYR A 44 4.71 5.37 -13.30
C TYR A 44 3.55 6.13 -12.65
N ILE A 45 3.80 6.77 -11.49
CA ILE A 45 2.79 7.59 -10.80
C ILE A 45 2.39 8.79 -11.65
N GLN A 46 3.34 9.44 -12.31
CA GLN A 46 3.06 10.57 -13.19
C GLN A 46 2.18 10.17 -14.38
N HIS A 47 2.39 8.97 -14.94
CA HIS A 47 1.54 8.46 -16.01
C HIS A 47 0.08 8.26 -15.56
N ILE A 48 -0.14 7.63 -14.40
CA ILE A 48 -1.51 7.50 -13.84
C ILE A 48 -2.08 8.88 -13.54
N ARG A 49 -1.30 9.82 -13.00
CA ARG A 49 -1.78 11.18 -12.72
C ARG A 49 -2.31 11.88 -13.96
N GLU A 50 -1.75 11.61 -15.14
CA GLU A 50 -2.22 12.14 -16.41
C GLU A 50 -3.53 11.47 -16.88
N GLU A 51 -3.73 10.19 -16.55
CA GLU A 51 -4.99 9.46 -16.79
C GLU A 51 -6.12 9.89 -15.82
N PHE A 52 -5.76 10.38 -14.62
CA PHE A 52 -6.70 10.78 -13.56
C PHE A 52 -6.50 12.24 -13.12
N PRO A 53 -6.72 13.23 -14.03
CA PRO A 53 -6.38 14.63 -13.80
C PRO A 53 -7.30 15.34 -12.80
N SER A 54 -8.45 14.77 -12.45
CA SER A 54 -9.38 15.40 -11.49
C SER A 54 -8.96 15.19 -10.04
N GLN A 55 -8.06 14.23 -9.77
CA GLN A 55 -7.62 13.86 -8.43
C GLN A 55 -6.70 14.90 -7.80
N LEU A 56 -6.70 14.96 -6.46
CA LEU A 56 -5.88 15.88 -5.70
C LEU A 56 -4.42 15.39 -5.58
N ASP A 57 -3.49 16.33 -5.54
CA ASP A 57 -2.04 16.04 -5.52
C ASP A 57 -1.59 15.19 -4.32
N ASN A 58 -2.26 15.33 -3.18
CA ASN A 58 -1.95 14.56 -1.97
C ASN A 58 -2.14 13.04 -2.16
N ILE A 59 -3.02 12.61 -3.07
CA ILE A 59 -3.23 11.18 -3.39
C ILE A 59 -1.93 10.57 -3.90
N TRP A 60 -1.26 11.24 -4.85
CA TRP A 60 -0.02 10.77 -5.46
C TRP A 60 1.15 10.78 -4.49
N VAL A 61 1.22 11.81 -3.64
CA VAL A 61 2.24 11.92 -2.59
C VAL A 61 2.09 10.79 -1.57
N ALA A 62 0.86 10.58 -1.07
CA ALA A 62 0.57 9.52 -0.10
C ALA A 62 0.84 8.14 -0.69
N PHE A 63 0.40 7.89 -1.92
CA PHE A 63 0.67 6.63 -2.61
C PHE A 63 2.17 6.38 -2.80
N SER A 64 2.93 7.37 -3.29
CA SER A 64 4.37 7.24 -3.43
C SER A 64 5.07 6.98 -2.09
N ALA A 65 4.61 7.60 -1.01
CA ALA A 65 5.17 7.40 0.32
C ALA A 65 4.90 5.97 0.81
N GLY A 66 3.66 5.50 0.72
CA GLY A 66 3.28 4.15 1.14
C GLY A 66 4.06 3.06 0.41
N ILE A 67 4.19 3.13 -0.93
CA ILE A 67 4.99 2.15 -1.68
C ILE A 67 6.46 2.16 -1.23
N LYS A 68 7.06 3.34 -1.06
CA LYS A 68 8.45 3.45 -0.61
C LYS A 68 8.64 2.90 0.80
N GLU A 69 7.68 3.13 1.70
CA GLU A 69 7.74 2.61 3.07
C GLU A 69 7.58 1.09 3.10
N THR A 70 6.59 0.55 2.40
CA THR A 70 6.37 -0.90 2.28
C THR A 70 7.56 -1.60 1.63
N ALA A 71 8.16 -1.02 0.58
CA ALA A 71 9.34 -1.58 -0.08
C ALA A 71 10.60 -1.57 0.80
N ARG A 72 10.73 -0.60 1.73
CA ARG A 72 11.84 -0.57 2.70
C ARG A 72 11.71 -1.63 3.79
N GLY A 73 10.49 -2.13 4.04
CA GLY A 73 10.23 -3.20 5.01
C GLY A 73 10.46 -2.81 6.48
N ILE A 74 10.56 -1.51 6.80
CA ILE A 74 10.80 -1.00 8.16
C ILE A 74 9.90 0.22 8.41
N PRO A 75 8.90 0.16 9.31
CA PRO A 75 8.40 -1.03 10.00
C PRO A 75 7.66 -1.99 9.05
N THR A 76 7.51 -3.25 9.47
CA THR A 76 6.82 -4.33 8.76
C THR A 76 5.29 -4.16 8.74
N LYS A 77 4.81 -2.92 8.59
CA LYS A 77 3.37 -2.64 8.48
C LYS A 77 2.99 -2.54 7.00
N PRO A 78 1.80 -3.03 6.62
CA PRO A 78 1.31 -2.80 5.28
C PRO A 78 0.96 -1.32 5.07
N SER A 79 0.92 -0.90 3.80
CA SER A 79 0.29 0.37 3.43
C SER A 79 -1.17 0.12 3.12
N VAL A 80 -2.07 0.87 3.75
CA VAL A 80 -3.51 0.71 3.58
C VAL A 80 -4.13 1.98 3.04
N PHE A 81 -4.81 1.88 1.90
CA PHE A 81 -5.45 2.98 1.21
C PHE A 81 -6.96 2.77 1.12
N MET A 82 -7.73 3.72 1.66
CA MET A 82 -9.19 3.77 1.53
C MET A 82 -9.59 4.83 0.50
N LEU A 83 -10.23 4.41 -0.58
CA LEU A 83 -10.67 5.24 -1.70
C LEU A 83 -12.18 5.44 -1.60
N LEU A 84 -12.58 6.61 -1.09
CA LEU A 84 -13.97 6.98 -0.93
C LEU A 84 -14.55 7.55 -2.21
N TYR A 85 -15.81 7.22 -2.49
CA TYR A 85 -16.58 7.80 -3.57
C TYR A 85 -18.04 7.98 -3.16
N GLU A 86 -18.77 8.85 -3.86
CA GLU A 86 -20.17 9.15 -3.49
C GLU A 86 -21.18 8.55 -4.46
N THR A 87 -20.92 8.61 -5.76
CA THR A 87 -21.90 8.21 -6.78
C THR A 87 -21.41 7.04 -7.62
N GLU A 88 -20.36 7.23 -8.41
CA GLU A 88 -19.86 6.27 -9.39
C GLU A 88 -18.65 5.50 -8.86
N GLU A 89 -18.72 4.17 -8.89
CA GLU A 89 -17.65 3.27 -8.43
C GLU A 89 -16.52 3.07 -9.48
N GLY A 90 -16.75 3.47 -10.73
CA GLY A 90 -15.80 3.19 -11.83
C GLY A 90 -14.42 3.81 -11.62
N THR A 91 -14.35 5.11 -11.32
CA THR A 91 -13.08 5.81 -11.09
C THR A 91 -12.25 5.25 -9.92
N PRO A 92 -12.81 5.08 -8.69
CA PRO A 92 -12.03 4.57 -7.56
C PRO A 92 -11.56 3.13 -7.78
N ILE A 93 -12.39 2.26 -8.40
CA ILE A 93 -11.99 0.89 -8.75
C ILE A 93 -10.83 0.90 -9.74
N CYS A 94 -10.94 1.70 -10.80
CA CYS A 94 -9.88 1.84 -11.80
C CYS A 94 -8.57 2.34 -11.21
N LEU A 95 -8.67 3.37 -10.36
CA LEU A 95 -7.51 3.96 -9.72
C LEU A 95 -6.83 2.95 -8.80
N ALA A 96 -7.61 2.19 -8.02
CA ALA A 96 -7.09 1.11 -7.18
C ALA A 96 -6.37 0.03 -8.03
N GLN A 97 -6.92 -0.36 -9.18
CA GLN A 97 -6.29 -1.33 -10.09
C GLN A 97 -4.96 -0.81 -10.66
N LYS A 98 -4.93 0.44 -11.15
CA LYS A 98 -3.73 1.07 -11.70
C LYS A 98 -2.65 1.23 -10.62
N MET A 99 -3.03 1.67 -9.43
CA MET A 99 -2.13 1.73 -8.26
C MET A 99 -1.67 0.34 -7.81
N GLY A 100 -2.55 -0.66 -7.86
CA GLY A 100 -2.24 -2.06 -7.58
C GLY A 100 -1.19 -2.62 -8.52
N ASN A 101 -1.29 -2.33 -9.83
CA ASN A 101 -0.33 -2.78 -10.83
C ASN A 101 1.07 -2.20 -10.57
N ILE A 102 1.15 -0.92 -10.20
CA ILE A 102 2.40 -0.32 -9.73
C ILE A 102 2.88 -1.04 -8.46
N SER A 103 2.00 -1.23 -7.47
CA SER A 103 2.35 -1.87 -6.20
C SER A 103 2.99 -3.24 -6.41
N THR A 104 2.38 -4.09 -7.23
CA THR A 104 2.92 -5.41 -7.62
C THR A 104 4.29 -5.27 -8.28
N HIS A 105 4.44 -4.34 -9.22
CA HIS A 105 5.71 -4.14 -9.93
C HIS A 105 6.85 -3.75 -8.98
N PHE A 106 6.58 -2.93 -7.97
CA PHE A 106 7.59 -2.41 -7.04
C PHE A 106 7.82 -3.29 -5.81
N LEU A 107 6.88 -4.18 -5.46
CA LEU A 107 6.96 -5.02 -4.25
C LEU A 107 7.20 -6.49 -4.53
N SER A 108 6.85 -7.00 -5.71
CA SER A 108 6.95 -8.42 -6.04
C SER A 108 8.25 -8.70 -6.79
N ALA A 109 9.16 -9.43 -6.14
CA ALA A 109 10.51 -9.68 -6.65
C ALA A 109 10.60 -10.81 -7.70
N VAL A 110 9.53 -11.57 -7.93
CA VAL A 110 9.63 -12.90 -8.56
C VAL A 110 8.85 -13.02 -9.86
N LYS A 111 7.60 -12.54 -9.95
CA LYS A 111 6.76 -12.49 -11.17
C LYS A 111 5.66 -11.43 -11.06
N LEU A 112 5.26 -10.87 -12.20
CA LEU A 112 4.02 -10.09 -12.31
C LEU A 112 2.85 -11.08 -12.25
N HIS A 113 2.06 -11.02 -11.18
CA HIS A 113 0.82 -11.75 -11.05
C HIS A 113 -0.37 -10.86 -11.45
N PRO A 114 -1.50 -11.43 -11.90
CA PRO A 114 -2.75 -10.68 -12.00
C PRO A 114 -3.09 -10.01 -10.67
N LEU A 115 -3.84 -8.91 -10.70
CA LEU A 115 -4.27 -8.24 -9.48
C LEU A 115 -5.13 -9.19 -8.62
N LEU A 116 -4.82 -9.25 -7.32
CA LEU A 116 -5.68 -9.92 -6.36
C LEU A 116 -6.82 -8.99 -5.98
N ILE A 117 -8.00 -9.23 -6.55
CA ILE A 117 -9.20 -8.40 -6.37
C ILE A 117 -10.29 -9.24 -5.69
N ILE A 118 -10.90 -8.66 -4.65
CA ILE A 118 -12.09 -9.17 -3.98
C ILE A 118 -13.23 -8.18 -4.23
N GLU A 119 -14.33 -8.66 -4.82
CA GLU A 119 -15.53 -7.85 -4.97
C GLU A 119 -16.40 -7.99 -3.71
N GLY A 120 -16.72 -6.87 -3.07
CA GLY A 120 -17.55 -6.89 -1.85
C GLY A 120 -18.94 -7.51 -2.07
N ALA A 121 -19.46 -7.42 -3.29
CA ALA A 121 -20.72 -8.08 -3.68
C ALA A 121 -20.65 -9.62 -3.63
N ASP A 122 -19.48 -10.21 -3.87
CA ASP A 122 -19.27 -11.66 -3.79
C ASP A 122 -19.30 -12.16 -2.34
N LEU A 123 -19.07 -11.26 -1.38
CA LEU A 123 -19.03 -11.56 0.05
C LEU A 123 -20.32 -11.17 0.79
N GLU A 124 -21.18 -10.37 0.17
CA GLU A 124 -22.38 -9.78 0.80
C GLU A 124 -23.33 -10.83 1.40
N HIS A 125 -23.52 -11.95 0.69
CA HIS A 125 -24.47 -13.01 1.05
C HIS A 125 -23.80 -14.37 1.28
N ASN A 126 -22.50 -14.38 1.59
CA ASN A 126 -21.77 -15.62 1.79
C ASN A 126 -21.96 -16.14 3.23
N GLU A 127 -22.94 -17.04 3.40
CA GLU A 127 -23.28 -17.62 4.72
C GLU A 127 -22.09 -18.34 5.37
N THR A 128 -21.27 -19.05 4.60
CA THR A 128 -20.09 -19.74 5.13
C THR A 128 -19.08 -18.75 5.72
N LEU A 129 -18.82 -17.63 5.05
CA LEU A 129 -17.92 -16.61 5.57
C LEU A 129 -18.52 -15.82 6.74
N ALA A 130 -19.85 -15.71 6.79
CA ALA A 130 -20.53 -15.08 7.91
C ALA A 130 -20.44 -15.92 9.19
N GLU A 131 -20.43 -17.25 9.07
CA GLU A 131 -20.22 -18.19 10.18
C GLU A 131 -18.74 -18.32 10.57
N ASP A 132 -17.85 -18.38 9.58
CA ASP A 132 -16.41 -18.48 9.78
C ASP A 132 -15.63 -17.59 8.81
N TYR A 133 -15.31 -16.38 9.25
CA TYR A 133 -14.48 -15.45 8.50
C TYR A 133 -13.04 -15.95 8.31
N GLY A 134 -12.61 -16.97 9.07
CA GLY A 134 -11.31 -17.61 8.97
C GLY A 134 -11.08 -18.26 7.60
N VAL A 135 -12.14 -18.71 6.94
CA VAL A 135 -12.08 -19.27 5.57
C VAL A 135 -11.52 -18.24 4.58
N LEU A 136 -11.90 -16.95 4.71
CA LEU A 136 -11.34 -15.89 3.87
C LEU A 136 -9.83 -15.72 4.12
N LEU A 137 -9.39 -15.85 5.37
CA LEU A 137 -7.98 -15.77 5.72
C LEU A 137 -7.18 -16.92 5.12
N GLU A 138 -7.69 -18.15 5.24
CA GLU A 138 -7.03 -19.33 4.71
C GLU A 138 -6.89 -19.27 3.18
N GLU A 139 -7.92 -18.78 2.50
CA GLU A 139 -7.90 -18.66 1.05
C GLU A 139 -6.95 -17.55 0.55
N TYR A 140 -7.02 -16.36 1.16
CA TYR A 140 -6.38 -15.17 0.61
C TYR A 140 -5.01 -14.85 1.19
N ARG A 141 -4.67 -15.32 2.41
CA ARG A 141 -3.33 -15.09 3.00
C ARG A 141 -2.17 -15.56 2.10
N PRO A 142 -2.14 -16.80 1.59
CA PRO A 142 -1.03 -17.22 0.71
C PRO A 142 -0.99 -16.39 -0.57
N LYS A 143 -2.15 -15.99 -1.11
CA LYS A 143 -2.23 -15.12 -2.30
C LYS A 143 -1.63 -13.75 -2.01
N VAL A 144 -1.97 -13.13 -0.88
CA VAL A 144 -1.41 -11.82 -0.47
C VAL A 144 0.10 -11.90 -0.23
N GLU A 145 0.59 -12.98 0.38
CA GLU A 145 2.03 -13.18 0.59
C GLU A 145 2.80 -13.26 -0.73
N GLU A 146 2.20 -13.86 -1.75
CA GLU A 146 2.76 -13.95 -3.11
C GLU A 146 2.62 -12.65 -3.91
N HIS A 147 1.45 -12.02 -3.87
CA HIS A 147 1.11 -10.85 -4.71
C HIS A 147 1.60 -9.54 -4.10
N ARG A 148 1.84 -9.51 -2.78
CA ARG A 148 2.24 -8.33 -1.99
C ARG A 148 1.23 -7.17 -2.07
N MET A 149 0.02 -7.46 -2.52
CA MET A 149 -1.08 -6.51 -2.61
C MET A 149 -2.44 -7.22 -2.57
N MET A 150 -3.48 -6.50 -2.18
CA MET A 150 -4.89 -6.90 -2.36
C MET A 150 -5.77 -5.67 -2.57
N ILE A 151 -6.73 -5.78 -3.48
CA ILE A 151 -7.78 -4.77 -3.70
C ILE A 151 -9.10 -5.37 -3.24
N VAL A 152 -9.82 -4.64 -2.40
CA VAL A 152 -11.18 -4.98 -1.97
C VAL A 152 -12.11 -3.89 -2.48
N ASN A 153 -12.86 -4.22 -3.52
CA ASN A 153 -13.81 -3.32 -4.11
C ASN A 153 -15.09 -3.30 -3.28
N ASN A 154 -15.69 -2.12 -3.14
CA ASN A 154 -17.02 -1.96 -2.55
C ASN A 154 -17.16 -2.51 -1.14
N LEU A 155 -16.23 -2.14 -0.25
CA LEU A 155 -16.14 -2.58 1.14
C LEU A 155 -17.47 -2.41 1.92
N HIS A 156 -18.23 -1.36 1.63
CA HIS A 156 -19.55 -1.10 2.23
C HIS A 156 -20.59 -2.20 2.00
N LYS A 157 -20.37 -3.11 1.05
CA LYS A 157 -21.24 -4.29 0.80
C LYS A 157 -20.85 -5.50 1.66
N ILE A 158 -19.69 -5.47 2.33
CA ILE A 158 -19.19 -6.61 3.10
C ILE A 158 -19.81 -6.58 4.50
N PRO A 159 -20.39 -7.70 4.98
CA PRO A 159 -20.91 -7.79 6.34
C PRO A 159 -19.81 -7.61 7.38
N GLY A 160 -20.13 -6.99 8.52
CA GLY A 160 -19.14 -6.73 9.58
C GLY A 160 -18.42 -8.00 10.06
N THR A 161 -19.15 -9.12 10.18
CA THR A 161 -18.59 -10.43 10.56
C THR A 161 -17.48 -10.89 9.61
N VAL A 162 -17.69 -10.75 8.30
CA VAL A 162 -16.68 -11.08 7.28
C VAL A 162 -15.54 -10.07 7.29
N ALA A 163 -15.85 -8.78 7.45
CA ALA A 163 -14.87 -7.70 7.46
C ALA A 163 -13.85 -7.82 8.62
N GLN A 164 -14.17 -8.54 9.69
CA GLN A 164 -13.26 -8.84 10.79
C GLN A 164 -11.96 -9.52 10.30
N SER A 165 -12.02 -10.31 9.23
CA SER A 165 -10.84 -10.91 8.60
C SER A 165 -9.79 -9.87 8.18
N PHE A 166 -10.19 -8.67 7.76
CA PHE A 166 -9.27 -7.60 7.35
C PHE A 166 -8.38 -7.10 8.48
N HIS A 167 -8.78 -7.30 9.74
CA HIS A 167 -7.91 -7.03 10.88
C HIS A 167 -6.61 -7.84 10.78
N SER A 168 -6.70 -9.12 10.44
CA SER A 168 -5.53 -10.00 10.32
C SER A 168 -4.66 -9.62 9.13
N PHE A 169 -5.25 -9.25 7.99
CA PHE A 169 -4.48 -8.79 6.83
C PHE A 169 -3.72 -7.50 7.13
N CYS A 170 -4.36 -6.52 7.78
CA CYS A 170 -3.72 -5.24 8.07
C CYS A 170 -2.67 -5.32 9.20
N ASP A 171 -2.69 -6.39 10.01
CA ASP A 171 -1.67 -6.68 11.04
C ASP A 171 -0.56 -7.62 10.57
N THR A 172 -0.58 -8.09 9.32
CA THR A 172 0.47 -9.00 8.85
C THR A 172 1.85 -8.34 8.87
N VAL A 173 2.84 -9.11 9.30
CA VAL A 173 4.27 -8.73 9.30
C VAL A 173 4.84 -8.68 7.88
N THR A 174 4.13 -9.25 6.90
CA THR A 174 4.54 -9.25 5.49
C THR A 174 4.22 -7.89 4.87
N PRO A 175 5.20 -7.10 4.40
CA PRO A 175 4.93 -5.80 3.81
C PRO A 175 4.05 -5.90 2.55
N ALA A 176 2.77 -5.57 2.66
CA ALA A 176 1.82 -5.61 1.56
C ALA A 176 1.12 -4.24 1.38
N VAL A 177 0.45 -4.07 0.25
CA VAL A 177 -0.37 -2.88 -0.02
C VAL A 177 -1.83 -3.29 -0.16
N TYR A 178 -2.69 -2.69 0.64
CA TYR A 178 -4.12 -2.93 0.60
C TYR A 178 -4.84 -1.71 0.06
N PHE A 179 -5.75 -1.93 -0.89
CA PHE A 179 -6.67 -0.91 -1.39
C PHE A 179 -8.09 -1.32 -1.04
N PHE A 180 -8.85 -0.41 -0.47
CA PHE A 180 -10.28 -0.56 -0.24
C PHE A 180 -11.01 0.53 -1.01
N THR A 181 -12.08 0.20 -1.72
CA THR A 181 -12.99 1.20 -2.28
C THR A 181 -14.30 1.18 -1.52
N MET A 182 -14.86 2.35 -1.21
CA MET A 182 -16.07 2.44 -0.41
C MET A 182 -16.94 3.61 -0.81
N LYS A 183 -18.25 3.35 -0.95
CA LYS A 183 -19.24 4.39 -1.10
C LYS A 183 -19.48 5.05 0.25
N ALA A 184 -19.37 6.37 0.33
CA ALA A 184 -19.70 7.14 1.53
C ALA A 184 -20.43 8.43 1.16
N SER A 185 -21.53 8.69 1.88
CA SER A 185 -22.25 9.96 1.75
C SER A 185 -21.36 11.11 2.24
N GLY A 186 -21.28 12.21 1.49
CA GLY A 186 -20.40 13.34 1.83
C GLY A 186 -18.97 13.21 1.30
N ALA A 187 -18.62 12.16 0.56
CA ALA A 187 -17.31 12.06 -0.09
C ALA A 187 -17.05 13.15 -1.15
N THR A 188 -18.06 13.89 -1.62
CA THR A 188 -17.88 15.10 -2.45
C THR A 188 -18.01 16.40 -1.68
N ALA A 189 -18.45 16.35 -0.42
CA ALA A 189 -18.46 17.50 0.46
C ALA A 189 -17.01 17.77 0.90
N ASN A 190 -16.29 18.60 0.14
CA ASN A 190 -14.88 19.02 0.36
C ASN A 190 -14.62 19.77 1.70
N ARG A 191 -15.36 19.46 2.77
CA ARG A 191 -15.29 20.10 4.09
C ARG A 191 -14.91 19.14 5.19
N ASP A 192 -15.07 17.84 4.98
CA ASP A 192 -14.86 16.84 6.01
C ASP A 192 -13.54 16.08 5.80
N ASN A 193 -12.89 15.71 6.91
CA ASN A 193 -11.71 14.87 6.88
C ASN A 193 -12.10 13.50 6.28
N PRO A 194 -11.48 13.04 5.17
CA PRO A 194 -11.84 11.78 4.53
C PRO A 194 -11.84 10.58 5.50
N THR A 195 -10.87 10.54 6.42
CA THR A 195 -10.79 9.48 7.44
C THR A 195 -12.03 9.49 8.32
N VAL A 196 -12.46 10.66 8.82
CA VAL A 196 -13.66 10.77 9.67
C VAL A 196 -14.91 10.29 8.93
N VAL A 197 -15.08 10.67 7.65
CA VAL A 197 -16.19 10.21 6.82
C VAL A 197 -16.18 8.68 6.67
N ALA A 198 -15.02 8.08 6.42
CA ALA A 198 -14.89 6.63 6.32
C ALA A 198 -15.24 5.94 7.65
N GLU A 199 -14.67 6.40 8.76
CA GLU A 199 -14.87 5.79 10.07
C GLU A 199 -16.34 5.86 10.52
N GLU A 200 -17.01 7.00 10.30
CA GLU A 200 -18.43 7.14 10.62
C GLU A 200 -19.30 6.18 9.80
N GLU A 201 -19.01 6.02 8.50
CA GLU A 201 -19.79 5.14 7.64
C GLU A 201 -19.58 3.66 8.01
N LEU A 202 -18.33 3.26 8.26
CA LEU A 202 -18.00 1.90 8.70
C LEU A 202 -18.62 1.56 10.06
N ARG A 203 -18.66 2.52 10.99
CA ARG A 203 -19.36 2.34 12.27
C ARG A 203 -20.84 2.09 12.05
N LYS A 204 -21.51 2.85 11.18
CA LYS A 204 -22.93 2.62 10.88
C LYS A 204 -23.17 1.24 10.27
N LEU A 205 -22.27 0.79 9.40
CA LEU A 205 -22.40 -0.48 8.69
C LEU A 205 -22.17 -1.72 9.57
N TRP A 206 -21.27 -1.64 10.54
CA TRP A 206 -20.77 -2.83 11.24
C TRP A 206 -21.02 -2.85 12.75
N SER A 207 -21.48 -1.76 13.37
CA SER A 207 -21.71 -1.68 14.82
C SER A 207 -22.80 -2.60 15.35
N ASP A 208 -23.69 -3.13 14.50
CA ASP A 208 -24.70 -4.11 14.89
C ASP A 208 -24.17 -5.56 14.91
N LYS A 209 -23.00 -5.81 14.28
CA LYS A 209 -22.39 -7.15 14.15
C LYS A 209 -21.11 -7.31 14.94
N LEU A 210 -20.39 -6.23 15.21
CA LEU A 210 -19.08 -6.26 15.84
C LEU A 210 -19.10 -5.46 17.14
N ASP A 211 -18.57 -6.06 18.20
CA ASP A 211 -18.32 -5.37 19.46
C ASP A 211 -17.27 -4.26 19.28
N GLU A 212 -17.35 -3.21 20.11
CA GLU A 212 -16.51 -2.02 19.96
C GLU A 212 -15.00 -2.30 20.04
N ASP A 213 -14.58 -3.32 20.79
CA ASP A 213 -13.19 -3.74 20.95
C ASP A 213 -12.63 -4.44 19.70
N ILE A 214 -13.49 -4.96 18.83
CA ILE A 214 -13.13 -5.49 17.51
C ILE A 214 -13.30 -4.41 16.43
N LEU A 215 -14.40 -3.67 16.50
CA LEU A 215 -14.78 -2.69 15.49
C LEU A 215 -13.79 -1.53 15.42
N ASN A 216 -13.45 -0.91 16.56
CA ASN A 216 -12.58 0.27 16.58
C ASN A 216 -11.18 -0.03 16.02
N PRO A 217 -10.50 -1.12 16.42
CA PRO A 217 -9.19 -1.42 15.89
C PRO A 217 -9.22 -1.85 14.42
N LEU A 218 -10.29 -2.52 13.96
CA LEU A 218 -10.48 -2.84 12.54
C LEU A 218 -10.57 -1.56 11.71
N ILE A 219 -11.50 -0.66 12.07
CA ILE A 219 -11.73 0.60 11.38
C ILE A 219 -10.43 1.41 11.29
N THR A 220 -9.72 1.56 12.41
CA THR A 220 -8.46 2.33 12.46
C THR A 220 -7.41 1.82 11.46
N ARG A 221 -7.35 0.51 11.24
CA ARG A 221 -6.38 -0.11 10.32
C ARG A 221 -6.76 0.09 8.85
N ILE A 222 -8.04 -0.05 8.53
CA ILE A 222 -8.51 0.06 7.15
C ILE A 222 -8.62 1.53 6.68
N THR A 223 -8.66 2.49 7.61
CA THR A 223 -8.72 3.93 7.31
C THR A 223 -7.38 4.68 7.43
N ASP A 224 -6.25 3.97 7.58
CA ASP A 224 -4.91 4.56 7.81
C ASP A 224 -4.60 5.71 6.83
N THR A 225 -4.69 5.46 5.52
CA THR A 225 -4.63 6.51 4.50
C THR A 225 -5.95 6.58 3.73
N THR A 226 -6.81 7.53 4.08
CA THR A 226 -8.12 7.72 3.44
C THR A 226 -8.12 8.90 2.48
N MET A 227 -8.71 8.72 1.30
CA MET A 227 -8.72 9.69 0.21
C MET A 227 -10.11 9.76 -0.43
N MET A 228 -10.57 10.98 -0.74
CA MET A 228 -11.77 11.19 -1.54
C MET A 228 -11.42 11.16 -3.02
N ILE A 229 -12.06 10.28 -3.77
CA ILE A 229 -11.84 10.12 -5.21
C ILE A 229 -12.91 10.88 -5.97
N LYS A 230 -12.46 11.75 -6.88
CA LYS A 230 -13.34 12.50 -7.77
C LYS A 230 -13.65 11.66 -9.00
N PRO A 231 -14.86 11.73 -9.58
CA PRO A 231 -15.15 11.03 -10.82
C PRO A 231 -14.35 11.60 -11.99
N GLU A 232 -13.84 10.73 -12.86
CA GLU A 232 -13.21 11.11 -14.13
C GLU A 232 -14.21 10.99 -15.28
N LYS A 233 -14.46 12.11 -15.98
CA LYS A 233 -15.49 12.18 -17.03
C LYS A 233 -15.17 11.40 -18.30
N ASN A 234 -13.89 11.26 -18.62
CA ASN A 234 -13.39 10.63 -19.84
C ASN A 234 -12.44 9.47 -19.52
N LEU A 235 -12.79 8.69 -18.50
CA LEU A 235 -11.99 7.54 -18.11
C LEU A 235 -12.05 6.48 -19.21
N ALA A 236 -10.89 6.11 -19.75
CA ALA A 236 -10.80 4.95 -20.62
C ALA A 236 -11.21 3.68 -19.84
N PRO A 237 -11.72 2.63 -20.52
CA PRO A 237 -11.98 1.36 -19.85
C PRO A 237 -10.74 0.88 -19.10
N CYS A 238 -10.94 0.45 -17.85
CA CYS A 238 -9.86 -0.06 -17.02
C CYS A 238 -9.56 -1.47 -17.48
N GLU A 239 -8.53 -1.61 -18.31
CA GLU A 239 -8.03 -2.92 -18.71
C GLU A 239 -7.36 -3.59 -17.51
N SER A 240 -7.85 -4.78 -17.16
CA SER A 240 -7.33 -5.69 -16.14
C SER A 240 -6.11 -6.46 -16.64
#